data_AF-A0A9D7F4G2-F1
#
_entry.id   AF-A0A9D7F4G2-F1
#
_cell.length_a   1.000
_cell.length_b   1.000
_cell.length_c   1.000
_cell.angle_alpha   90.00
_cell.angle_beta   90.00
_cell.angle_gamma   90.00
#
_symmetry.space_group_name_H-M   'P 1'
#
loop_
_entity.id
_entity.type
_entity.pdbx_description
1 polymer ?
#
loop_
_entity_poly.entity_id
_entity_poly.type
_entity_poly.pdbx_seq_one_letter_code
_entity_poly.pdbx_strand_id
1 'polypeptide(L)'
;MAGFQNFFRRWRALWNPDMYHGWGRESKFFEGWYIKLADPTEQYVFAVIPGISKGFDGYHHSFIQVMDGKRCVALPRFSCRCISSLRPEV
;
A
#
# COMPACT_ATOMS: atom_id res chain seq x y z
N MET A 1 -6.38 -10.75 23.85
CA MET A 1 -5.30 -11.58 23.25
C MET A 1 -4.74 -11.03 21.91
N ALA A 2 -5.01 -9.78 21.50
CA ALA A 2 -4.51 -9.22 20.24
C ALA A 2 -3.06 -8.67 20.29
N GLY A 3 -2.54 -8.35 21.48
CA GLY A 3 -1.22 -7.71 21.63
C GLY A 3 -0.03 -8.58 21.24
N PHE A 4 -0.10 -9.90 21.47
CA PHE A 4 1.02 -10.82 21.23
C PHE A 4 1.21 -11.12 19.73
N GLN A 5 0.12 -11.31 18.97
CA GLN A 5 0.21 -11.56 17.52
C GLN A 5 0.79 -10.37 16.75
N ASN A 6 0.48 -9.14 17.16
CA ASN A 6 1.01 -7.93 16.52
C ASN A 6 2.53 -7.81 16.68
N PHE A 7 3.09 -8.35 17.76
CA PHE A 7 4.53 -8.31 18.00
C PHE A 7 5.30 -9.17 16.98
N PHE A 8 4.92 -10.43 16.79
CA PHE A 8 5.57 -11.31 15.82
C PHE A 8 5.50 -10.77 14.38
N ARG A 9 4.35 -10.20 13.99
CA ARG A 9 4.19 -9.59 12.66
C ARG A 9 5.12 -8.40 12.48
N ARG A 10 5.23 -7.52 13.47
CA ARG A 10 6.16 -6.37 13.45
C ARG A 10 7.62 -6.82 13.39
N TRP A 11 7.99 -7.87 14.14
CA TRP A 11 9.33 -8.45 14.06
C TRP A 11 9.64 -9.02 12.69
N ARG A 12 8.70 -9.74 12.08
CA ARG A 12 8.87 -10.26 10.70
C ARG A 12 9.01 -9.13 9.69
N ALA A 13 8.27 -8.04 9.85
CA ALA A 13 8.31 -6.87 8.99
C ALA A 13 9.65 -6.15 8.96
N LEU A 14 10.33 -6.08 10.12
CA LEU A 14 11.67 -5.50 10.20
C LEU A 14 12.66 -6.16 9.24
N TRP A 15 12.44 -7.45 8.92
CA TRP A 15 13.26 -8.23 8.00
C TRP A 15 12.64 -8.40 6.61
N ASN A 16 11.41 -7.91 6.38
CA ASN A 16 10.69 -7.99 5.10
C ASN A 16 10.04 -6.62 4.81
N PRO A 17 10.80 -5.66 4.26
CA PRO A 17 10.37 -4.26 4.15
C PRO A 17 9.21 -4.06 3.15
N ASP A 18 8.94 -5.05 2.30
CA ASP A 18 7.82 -5.12 1.37
C ASP A 18 6.47 -5.41 2.06
N MET A 19 6.50 -5.92 3.29
CA MET A 19 5.30 -6.20 4.08
C MET A 19 4.62 -4.91 4.57
N TYR A 20 3.32 -4.98 4.84
CA TYR A 20 2.54 -3.87 5.38
C TYR A 20 2.83 -3.63 6.87
N HIS A 21 3.29 -2.45 7.28
CA HIS A 21 3.73 -2.12 8.64
C HIS A 21 2.66 -1.52 9.56
N GLY A 22 1.51 -1.10 9.03
CA GLY A 22 0.45 -0.43 9.79
C GLY A 22 -0.38 -1.32 10.74
N TRP A 23 0.18 -2.38 11.33
CA TRP A 23 -0.50 -3.20 12.32
C TRP A 23 -0.86 -2.38 13.57
N GLY A 24 -2.10 -2.51 14.03
CA GLY A 24 -2.63 -1.74 15.17
C GLY A 24 -2.96 -0.27 14.86
N ARG A 25 -2.73 0.21 13.62
CA ARG A 25 -3.22 1.52 13.15
C ARG A 25 -4.62 1.31 12.57
N GLU A 26 -5.64 1.81 13.25
CA GLU A 26 -7.04 1.59 12.84
C GLU A 26 -7.62 2.76 12.03
N SER A 27 -7.03 3.95 12.10
CA SER A 27 -7.51 5.12 11.35
C SER A 27 -6.37 6.09 11.01
N LYS A 28 -6.64 7.03 10.09
CA LYS A 28 -5.74 8.11 9.66
C LYS A 28 -4.35 7.62 9.27
N PHE A 29 -4.30 6.54 8.49
CA PHE A 29 -3.05 5.90 8.15
C PHE A 29 -2.99 5.59 6.67
N PHE A 30 -1.90 6.00 6.03
CA PHE A 30 -1.60 5.65 4.67
C PHE A 30 -0.25 4.95 4.63
N GLU A 31 -0.18 3.83 3.92
CA GLU A 31 1.06 3.14 3.62
C GLU A 31 1.02 2.61 2.20
N GLY A 32 2.14 2.74 1.51
CA GLY A 32 2.33 2.22 0.18
C GLY A 32 3.79 2.34 -0.19
N TRP A 33 4.19 1.52 -1.16
CA TRP A 33 5.51 1.60 -1.78
C TRP A 33 5.31 1.96 -3.25
N TYR A 34 6.38 2.41 -3.90
CA TYR A 34 6.35 2.65 -5.34
C TYR A 34 7.50 1.93 -6.01
N ILE A 35 7.22 1.41 -7.21
CA ILE A 35 8.25 0.96 -8.14
C ILE A 35 8.28 1.97 -9.28
N LYS A 36 9.46 2.54 -9.52
CA LYS A 36 9.73 3.37 -10.69
C LYS A 36 10.24 2.47 -11.82
N LEU A 37 9.55 2.51 -12.95
CA LEU A 37 9.92 1.85 -14.19
C LEU A 37 10.35 2.94 -15.16
N ALA A 38 11.58 2.86 -15.67
CA ALA A 38 12.08 3.77 -16.69
C ALA A 38 12.74 2.92 -17.77
N ASP A 39 12.36 3.12 -19.01
CA ASP A 39 13.06 2.51 -20.14
C ASP A 39 14.39 3.27 -20.42
N PRO A 40 15.36 2.65 -21.10
CA PRO A 40 16.66 3.26 -21.35
C PRO A 40 16.61 4.57 -22.17
N THR A 41 15.57 4.77 -22.98
CA THR A 41 15.38 6.00 -23.77
C THR A 41 14.63 7.08 -22.99
N GLU A 42 14.18 6.75 -21.77
CA GLU A 42 13.33 7.57 -20.91
C GLU A 42 12.03 8.05 -21.58
N GLN A 43 11.59 7.42 -22.66
CA GLN A 43 10.32 7.72 -23.32
C GLN A 43 9.11 7.22 -22.52
N TYR A 44 9.32 6.18 -21.71
CA TYR A 44 8.35 5.51 -20.86
C TYR A 44 8.88 5.49 -19.43
N VAL A 45 8.38 6.42 -18.63
CA VAL A 45 8.68 6.50 -17.20
C VAL A 45 7.38 6.41 -16.43
N PHE A 46 7.21 5.34 -15.67
CA PHE A 46 6.02 5.09 -14.88
C PHE A 46 6.37 4.90 -13.41
N ALA A 47 5.47 5.32 -12.52
CA ALA A 47 5.48 4.91 -11.13
C ALA A 47 4.22 4.08 -10.84
N VAL A 48 4.42 2.87 -10.32
CA VAL A 48 3.33 1.99 -9.87
C VAL A 48 3.33 1.98 -8.35
N ILE A 49 2.21 2.36 -7.76
CA ILE A 49 2.06 2.63 -6.32
C ILE A 49 0.89 1.80 -5.79
N PRO A 50 1.15 0.58 -5.30
CA PRO A 50 0.21 -0.08 -4.41
C PRO A 50 0.17 0.63 -3.06
N GLY A 51 -1.02 0.81 -2.51
CA GLY A 51 -1.20 1.45 -1.21
C GLY A 51 -2.49 1.06 -0.51
N ILE A 52 -2.50 1.28 0.80
CA ILE A 52 -3.64 1.14 1.70
C ILE A 52 -3.84 2.49 2.39
N SER A 53 -5.03 3.05 2.26
CA SER A 53 -5.46 4.23 2.99
C SER A 53 -6.57 3.84 3.97
N LYS A 54 -6.35 4.15 5.24
CA LYS A 54 -7.33 4.00 6.33
C LYS A 54 -7.87 5.38 6.69
N GLY A 55 -9.08 5.65 6.25
CA GLY A 55 -9.83 6.88 6.54
C GLY A 55 -10.47 6.88 7.92
N PHE A 56 -11.38 7.83 8.13
CA PHE A 56 -12.24 7.88 9.30
C PHE A 56 -13.35 6.81 9.20
N ASP A 57 -13.91 6.44 10.34
CA ASP A 57 -15.12 5.59 10.45
C ASP A 57 -15.01 4.21 9.80
N GLY A 58 -13.81 3.62 9.78
CA GLY A 58 -13.58 2.27 9.23
C GLY A 58 -13.57 2.20 7.70
N TYR A 59 -13.65 3.34 7.00
CA TYR A 59 -13.46 3.37 5.56
C TYR A 59 -12.00 3.10 5.22
N HIS A 60 -11.73 1.90 4.75
CA HIS A 60 -10.41 1.48 4.30
C HIS A 60 -10.44 1.23 2.80
N HIS A 61 -9.45 1.78 2.09
CA HIS A 61 -9.34 1.65 0.66
C HIS A 61 -7.92 1.23 0.30
N SER A 62 -7.81 0.06 -0.30
CA SER A 62 -6.60 -0.41 -0.96
C SER A 62 -6.68 -0.19 -2.46
N PHE A 63 -5.55 0.18 -3.04
CA PHE A 63 -5.50 0.56 -4.44
C PHE A 63 -4.15 0.31 -5.08
N ILE A 64 -4.15 0.31 -6.41
CA ILE A 64 -2.97 0.49 -7.25
C ILE A 64 -3.14 1.78 -8.03
N GLN A 65 -2.22 2.71 -7.83
CA GLN A 65 -2.13 3.96 -8.55
C GLN A 65 -0.98 3.87 -9.55
N VAL A 66 -1.24 4.23 -10.81
CA VAL A 66 -0.18 4.37 -11.82
C VAL A 66 -0.02 5.85 -12.16
N MET A 67 1.22 6.30 -12.28
CA MET A 67 1.56 7.64 -12.72
C MET A 67 2.42 7.56 -13.98
N ASP A 68 2.09 8.37 -14.98
CA ASP A 68 2.91 8.60 -16.16
C ASP A 68 3.80 9.82 -15.88
N GLY A 69 5.10 9.56 -15.71
CA GLY A 69 6.11 10.55 -15.39
C GLY A 69 6.47 11.48 -16.55
N LYS A 70 6.16 11.12 -17.80
CA LYS A 70 6.43 11.97 -18.97
C LYS A 70 5.28 12.93 -19.24
N ARG A 71 4.05 12.47 -19.01
CA ARG A 71 2.85 13.32 -19.11
C ARG A 71 2.54 14.08 -17.83
N CYS A 72 3.22 13.75 -16.72
CA CYS A 72 2.95 14.28 -15.39
C CYS A 72 1.48 14.07 -14.96
N VAL A 73 0.89 12.92 -15.32
CA VAL A 73 -0.50 12.61 -14.99
C VAL A 73 -0.60 11.38 -14.09
N ALA A 74 -1.54 11.42 -13.16
CA ALA A 74 -2.01 10.24 -12.46
C ALA A 74 -3.11 9.57 -13.30
N LEU A 75 -2.92 8.29 -13.62
CA LEU A 75 -3.95 7.48 -14.28
C LEU A 75 -5.08 7.15 -13.29
N PRO A 76 -6.24 6.67 -13.76
CA PRO A 76 -7.30 6.19 -12.88
C PRO A 76 -6.77 5.18 -11.86
N ARG A 77 -7.14 5.39 -10.60
CA ARG A 77 -6.77 4.50 -9.51
C ARG A 77 -7.60 3.22 -9.59
N PHE A 78 -6.94 2.08 -9.52
CA PHE A 78 -7.60 0.78 -9.49
C PHE A 78 -7.85 0.37 -8.04
N SER A 79 -9.11 0.21 -7.67
CA SER A 79 -9.49 -0.27 -6.33
C SER A 79 -9.22 -1.77 -6.20
N CYS A 80 -8.47 -2.15 -5.16
CA CYS A 80 -8.15 -3.55 -4.87
C CYS A 80 -9.09 -4.05 -3.77
N ARG A 81 -10.08 -4.87 -4.10
CA ARG A 81 -11.05 -5.40 -3.12
C ARG A 81 -10.47 -6.44 -2.15
N CYS A 82 -9.45 -7.20 -2.56
CA CYS A 82 -8.87 -8.27 -1.72
C CYS A 82 -8.03 -7.76 -0.53
N ILE A 83 -7.53 -6.52 -0.58
CA ILE A 83 -6.66 -5.97 0.47
C ILE A 83 -7.48 -5.21 1.54
N SER A 84 -8.64 -4.64 1.16
CA SER A 84 -9.56 -4.00 2.11
C SER A 84 -10.38 -5.01 2.91
N SER A 85 -10.51 -6.25 2.42
CA SER A 85 -11.11 -7.37 3.14
C SER A 85 -10.14 -8.12 4.05
N LEU A 86 -8.88 -7.68 4.18
CA LEU A 86 -7.99 -8.14 5.25
C LEU A 86 -8.51 -7.58 6.60
N ARG A 87 -9.69 -8.03 7.03
CA ARG A 87 -9.88 -8.26 8.45
C ARG A 87 -8.76 -9.21 8.87
N PRO A 88 -8.13 -9.03 10.03
CA PRO A 88 -7.38 -10.11 10.61
C PRO A 88 -8.36 -11.29 10.78
N GLU A 89 -8.38 -12.23 9.84
CA GLU A 89 -8.81 -13.59 10.15
C GLU A 89 -7.68 -14.20 10.97
N VAL A 90 -7.63 -13.81 12.26
CA VAL A 90 -7.51 -14.61 13.48
C VAL A 90 -7.88 -13.71 14.67
#